data_AF-A0A6A8MSY6-F1
#
_entry.id   AF-A0A6A8MSY6-F1
#
_cell.length_a   1.000
_cell.length_b   1.000
_cell.length_c   1.000
_cell.angle_alpha   90.00
_cell.angle_beta   90.00
_cell.angle_gamma   90.00
#
_symmetry.space_group_name_H-M   'P 1'
#
loop_
_entity.id
_entity.type
_entity.pdbx_description
1 polymer ?
#
loop_
_entity_poly.entity_id
_entity_poly.type
_entity_poly.pdbx_seq_one_letter_code
_entity_poly.pdbx_strand_id
1 'polypeptide(L)'
;MAVESRDSISLKPAELDEFSQFVQTVGLPLKDAQLDTAVEQFPLVTICTFEGEIHGFLFGSLERVGGTPCILWGPGAVRKSRNARASLDSLVGELYRRAAISFPDEDVMVAARIAQPAAYSLLSVLDDVCPRPKYAPNGEERAWGKRLARRFGCDARYDDKIFKVKAGKVIEPVFDTRHVKLGGKTVADLMGNLDPSKGEAMIVCGWATTEHLAGGLQPSR
;
A
#
# COMPACT_ATOMS: atom_id res chain seq x y z
N MET A 1 -1.31 15.46 -14.39
CA MET A 1 -2.03 14.39 -13.66
C MET A 1 -2.73 15.05 -12.49
N ALA A 2 -3.98 14.71 -12.25
CA ALA A 2 -4.72 15.18 -11.09
C ALA A 2 -4.84 14.02 -10.09
N VAL A 3 -4.72 14.33 -8.80
CA VAL A 3 -4.97 13.38 -7.72
C VAL A 3 -5.92 14.00 -6.73
N GLU A 4 -6.88 13.23 -6.27
CA GLU A 4 -7.80 13.61 -5.21
C GLU A 4 -7.93 12.48 -4.17
N SER A 5 -8.32 12.84 -2.95
CA SER A 5 -8.76 11.89 -1.93
C SER A 5 -10.17 12.21 -1.49
N ARG A 6 -10.96 11.15 -1.23
CA ARG A 6 -12.31 11.24 -0.68
C ARG A 6 -12.59 10.07 0.23
N ASP A 7 -13.68 10.18 0.97
CA ASP A 7 -14.16 9.07 1.80
C ASP A 7 -14.57 7.91 0.89
N SER A 8 -14.10 6.71 1.18
CA SER A 8 -14.38 5.51 0.37
C SER A 8 -15.88 5.21 0.29
N ILE A 9 -16.63 5.49 1.36
CA ILE A 9 -18.08 5.32 1.42
C ILE A 9 -18.85 6.25 0.47
N SER A 10 -18.20 7.29 -0.06
CA SER A 10 -18.79 8.21 -1.04
C SER A 10 -18.72 7.69 -2.47
N LEU A 11 -18.00 6.58 -2.71
CA LEU A 11 -17.92 5.94 -4.01
C LEU A 11 -19.31 5.46 -4.44
N LYS A 12 -19.73 5.89 -5.62
CA LYS A 12 -20.98 5.44 -6.22
C LYS A 12 -20.81 4.03 -6.79
N PRO A 13 -21.89 3.23 -6.91
CA PRO A 13 -21.82 1.91 -7.53
C PRO A 13 -21.12 1.90 -8.90
N ALA A 14 -21.41 2.90 -9.76
CA ALA A 14 -20.78 3.02 -11.06
C ALA A 14 -19.25 3.24 -11.00
N GLU A 15 -18.75 3.90 -9.96
CA GLU A 15 -17.31 4.12 -9.76
C GLU A 15 -16.63 2.85 -9.25
N LEU A 16 -17.32 2.06 -8.41
CA LEU A 16 -16.86 0.73 -8.02
C LEU A 16 -16.84 -0.24 -9.19
N ASP A 17 -17.84 -0.19 -10.08
CA ASP A 17 -17.85 -0.96 -11.33
C ASP A 17 -16.65 -0.59 -12.22
N GLU A 18 -16.32 0.71 -12.31
CA GLU A 18 -15.13 1.17 -13.02
C GLU A 18 -13.84 0.64 -12.38
N PHE A 19 -13.76 0.61 -11.04
CA PHE A 19 -12.62 0.01 -10.34
C PHE A 19 -12.52 -1.49 -10.60
N SER A 20 -13.64 -2.22 -10.60
CA SER A 20 -13.68 -3.64 -10.95
C SER A 20 -13.17 -3.90 -12.37
N GLN A 21 -13.61 -3.11 -13.34
CA GLN A 21 -13.11 -3.19 -14.72
C GLN A 21 -11.62 -2.82 -14.81
N PHE A 22 -11.20 -1.82 -14.04
CA PHE A 22 -9.82 -1.37 -13.99
C PHE A 22 -8.89 -2.47 -13.46
N VAL A 23 -9.21 -3.09 -12.32
CA VAL A 23 -8.39 -4.17 -11.74
C VAL A 23 -8.31 -5.38 -12.67
N GLN A 24 -9.41 -5.73 -13.35
CA GLN A 24 -9.41 -6.76 -14.38
C GLN A 24 -8.48 -6.40 -15.55
N THR A 25 -8.55 -5.17 -16.04
CA THR A 25 -7.74 -4.67 -17.18
C THR A 25 -6.24 -4.68 -16.88
N VAL A 26 -5.85 -4.33 -15.65
CA VAL A 26 -4.44 -4.39 -15.21
C VAL A 26 -4.01 -5.80 -14.80
N GLY A 27 -4.94 -6.77 -14.81
CA GLY A 27 -4.71 -8.20 -14.53
C GLY A 27 -4.66 -8.55 -13.05
N LEU A 28 -5.10 -7.67 -12.15
CA LEU A 28 -5.23 -7.93 -10.73
C LEU A 28 -6.57 -8.66 -10.50
N PRO A 29 -6.59 -9.96 -10.14
CA PRO A 29 -7.82 -10.74 -10.10
C PRO A 29 -8.61 -10.52 -8.80
N LEU A 30 -8.76 -9.25 -8.38
CA LEU A 30 -9.61 -8.87 -7.27
C LEU A 30 -11.07 -9.06 -7.68
N LYS A 31 -11.83 -9.67 -6.79
CA LYS A 31 -13.28 -9.81 -6.95
C LYS A 31 -13.98 -8.56 -6.42
N ASP A 32 -15.18 -8.29 -6.94
CA ASP A 32 -16.00 -7.15 -6.50
C ASP A 32 -16.20 -7.13 -4.98
N ALA A 33 -16.51 -8.29 -4.38
CA ALA A 33 -16.64 -8.43 -2.93
C ALA A 33 -15.39 -8.00 -2.13
N GLN A 34 -14.19 -8.08 -2.73
CA GLN A 34 -12.96 -7.60 -2.10
C GLN A 34 -12.81 -6.07 -2.21
N LEU A 35 -13.36 -5.45 -3.25
CA LEU A 35 -13.45 -3.99 -3.36
C LEU A 35 -14.51 -3.44 -2.40
N ASP A 36 -15.66 -4.11 -2.27
CA ASP A 36 -16.67 -3.77 -1.26
C ASP A 36 -16.09 -3.84 0.16
N THR A 37 -15.37 -4.93 0.45
CA THR A 37 -14.64 -5.09 1.72
C THR A 37 -13.60 -3.97 1.90
N ALA A 38 -12.93 -3.53 0.83
CA ALA A 38 -11.96 -2.45 0.91
C ALA A 38 -12.61 -1.10 1.26
N VAL A 39 -13.81 -0.82 0.74
CA VAL A 39 -14.59 0.37 1.13
C VAL A 39 -14.87 0.37 2.64
N GLU A 40 -15.27 -0.78 3.20
CA GLU A 40 -15.53 -0.92 4.64
C GLU A 40 -14.26 -0.81 5.50
N GLN A 41 -13.14 -1.36 5.00
CA GLN A 41 -11.89 -1.45 5.77
C GLN A 41 -11.02 -0.21 5.69
N PHE A 42 -11.14 0.58 4.63
CA PHE A 42 -10.28 1.74 4.35
C PHE A 42 -11.18 2.95 4.14
N PRO A 43 -11.22 3.91 5.09
CA PRO A 43 -12.12 5.06 5.01
C PRO A 43 -11.75 6.03 3.91
N LEU A 44 -10.55 5.95 3.32
CA LEU A 44 -10.11 6.83 2.24
C LEU A 44 -9.89 6.05 0.95
N VAL A 45 -10.12 6.74 -0.16
CA VAL A 45 -9.63 6.35 -1.47
C VAL A 45 -8.94 7.54 -2.11
N THR A 46 -7.75 7.30 -2.66
CA THR A 46 -7.05 8.25 -3.55
C THR A 46 -7.25 7.81 -4.98
N ILE A 47 -7.48 8.77 -5.87
CA ILE A 47 -7.77 8.51 -7.28
C ILE A 47 -6.92 9.44 -8.11
N CYS A 48 -6.21 8.85 -9.08
CA CYS A 48 -5.37 9.58 -10.01
C CYS A 48 -6.00 9.55 -11.39
N THR A 49 -6.21 10.73 -11.97
CA THR A 49 -6.74 10.90 -13.31
C THR A 49 -5.74 11.60 -14.23
N PHE A 50 -5.79 11.25 -15.50
CA PHE A 50 -5.01 11.88 -16.57
C PHE A 50 -5.86 11.93 -17.83
N GLU A 51 -5.97 13.11 -18.45
CA GLU A 51 -6.82 13.33 -19.63
C GLU A 51 -8.28 12.89 -19.45
N GLY A 52 -8.83 13.04 -18.24
CA GLY A 52 -10.21 12.67 -17.90
C GLY A 52 -10.42 11.21 -17.54
N GLU A 53 -9.38 10.38 -17.63
CA GLU A 53 -9.45 8.93 -17.44
C GLU A 53 -8.79 8.50 -16.13
N ILE A 54 -9.30 7.45 -15.48
CA ILE A 54 -8.67 6.86 -14.31
C ILE A 54 -7.35 6.20 -14.71
N HIS A 55 -6.27 6.65 -14.07
CA HIS A 55 -4.92 6.14 -14.21
C HIS A 55 -4.45 5.33 -13.01
N GLY A 56 -5.18 5.42 -11.89
CA GLY A 56 -5.02 4.52 -10.76
C GLY A 56 -5.87 4.93 -9.58
N PHE A 57 -5.98 4.02 -8.63
CA PHE A 57 -6.59 4.29 -7.33
C PHE A 57 -5.82 3.55 -6.25
N LEU A 58 -5.93 4.04 -5.02
CA LEU A 58 -5.40 3.38 -3.83
C LEU A 58 -6.33 3.67 -2.65
N PHE A 59 -6.93 2.62 -2.11
CA PHE A 59 -7.58 2.68 -0.81
C PHE A 59 -6.55 2.93 0.28
N GLY A 60 -6.94 3.65 1.34
CA GLY A 60 -6.05 3.89 2.46
C GLY A 60 -6.78 4.27 3.74
N SER A 61 -6.04 4.28 4.83
CA SER A 61 -6.52 4.78 6.11
C SER A 61 -5.48 5.66 6.78
N LEU A 62 -5.98 6.68 7.48
CA LEU A 62 -5.24 7.44 8.47
C LEU A 62 -5.88 7.12 9.81
N GLU A 63 -5.19 6.32 10.61
CA GLU A 63 -5.75 5.75 11.83
C GLU A 63 -4.69 5.56 12.90
N ARG A 64 -5.10 5.15 14.12
CA ARG A 64 -4.15 4.75 15.16
C ARG A 64 -4.17 3.25 15.36
N VAL A 65 -3.06 2.57 15.07
CA VAL A 65 -2.90 1.13 15.35
C VAL A 65 -2.20 0.96 16.68
N GLY A 66 -2.97 0.62 17.73
CA GLY A 66 -2.41 0.52 19.09
C GLY A 66 -1.93 1.86 19.66
N GLY A 67 -2.54 2.97 19.23
CA GLY A 67 -2.21 4.33 19.68
C GLY A 67 -1.23 5.08 18.77
N THR A 68 -0.40 4.38 18.01
CA THR A 68 0.54 4.99 17.05
C THR A 68 -0.20 5.44 15.79
N PRO A 69 0.02 6.67 15.30
CA PRO A 69 -0.58 7.12 14.05
C PRO A 69 0.00 6.32 12.88
N CYS A 70 -0.88 5.94 11.95
CA CYS A 70 -0.55 5.08 10.83
C CYS A 70 -1.17 5.59 9.53
N ILE A 71 -0.40 5.50 8.44
CA ILE A 71 -0.89 5.47 7.07
C ILE A 71 -0.92 4.01 6.62
N LEU A 72 -2.10 3.47 6.34
CA LEU A 72 -2.20 2.15 5.74
C LEU A 72 -2.50 2.29 4.25
N TRP A 73 -1.64 1.72 3.41
CA TRP A 73 -1.93 1.52 2.00
C TRP A 73 -2.75 0.25 1.86
N GLY A 74 -3.98 0.43 1.40
CA GLY A 74 -4.90 -0.64 1.09
C GLY A 74 -4.70 -1.18 -0.32
N PRO A 75 -5.73 -1.85 -0.87
CA PRO A 75 -5.73 -2.35 -2.22
C PRO A 75 -5.75 -1.19 -3.22
N GLY A 76 -5.07 -1.37 -4.34
CA GLY A 76 -4.98 -0.34 -5.37
C GLY A 76 -4.21 -0.84 -6.58
N ALA A 77 -4.30 -0.10 -7.66
CA ALA A 77 -3.55 -0.41 -8.88
C ALA A 77 -3.35 0.84 -9.74
N VAL A 78 -2.39 0.75 -10.66
CA VAL A 78 -2.10 1.79 -11.66
C VAL A 78 -2.18 1.24 -13.08
N ARG A 79 -2.62 2.09 -14.01
CA ARG A 79 -2.82 1.77 -15.42
C ARG A 79 -1.46 1.48 -16.04
N LYS A 80 -1.36 0.40 -16.82
CA LYS A 80 -0.16 0.08 -17.61
C LYS A 80 0.10 1.19 -18.63
N SER A 81 1.04 2.07 -18.33
CA SER A 81 1.37 3.22 -19.18
C SER A 81 2.77 3.76 -18.85
N ARG A 82 3.27 4.69 -19.66
CA ARG A 82 4.49 5.44 -19.35
C ARG A 82 4.36 6.30 -18.08
N ASN A 83 3.12 6.61 -17.68
CA ASN A 83 2.79 7.41 -16.50
C ASN A 83 2.51 6.55 -15.25
N ALA A 84 2.69 5.22 -15.31
CA ALA A 84 2.36 4.33 -14.20
C ALA A 84 3.09 4.70 -12.90
N ARG A 85 4.40 5.02 -12.98
CA ARG A 85 5.18 5.47 -11.82
C ARG A 85 4.69 6.80 -11.27
N ALA A 86 4.46 7.79 -12.13
CA ALA A 86 3.94 9.09 -11.70
C ALA A 86 2.54 8.98 -11.07
N SER A 87 1.71 8.04 -11.54
CA SER A 87 0.38 7.75 -10.95
C SER A 87 0.54 7.20 -9.55
N LEU A 88 1.43 6.23 -9.39
CA LEU A 88 1.76 5.59 -8.13
C LEU A 88 2.26 6.61 -7.09
N ASP A 89 3.23 7.43 -7.48
CA ASP A 89 3.81 8.47 -6.60
C ASP A 89 2.75 9.51 -6.21
N SER A 90 1.85 9.88 -7.14
CA SER A 90 0.76 10.85 -6.85
C SER A 90 -0.26 10.30 -5.84
N LEU A 91 -0.68 9.04 -6.00
CA LEU A 91 -1.64 8.38 -5.09
C LEU A 91 -1.09 8.29 -3.66
N VAL A 92 0.15 7.81 -3.54
CA VAL A 92 0.84 7.70 -2.25
C VAL A 92 1.12 9.07 -1.64
N GLY A 93 1.57 10.03 -2.46
CA GLY A 93 1.81 11.41 -2.03
C GLY A 93 0.58 12.09 -1.46
N GLU A 94 -0.61 11.83 -2.01
CA GLU A 94 -1.86 12.35 -1.46
C GLU A 94 -2.19 11.78 -0.07
N LEU A 95 -1.95 10.48 0.18
CA LEU A 95 -2.11 9.90 1.52
C LEU A 95 -1.16 10.54 2.53
N TYR A 96 0.08 10.80 2.12
CA TYR A 96 1.05 11.49 2.96
C TYR A 96 0.67 12.94 3.25
N ARG A 97 0.20 13.68 2.24
CA ARG A 97 -0.30 15.05 2.41
C ARG A 97 -1.46 15.09 3.39
N ARG A 98 -2.39 14.13 3.31
CA ARG A 98 -3.50 13.97 4.27
C ARG A 98 -2.98 13.66 5.66
N ALA A 99 -1.98 12.77 5.79
CA ALA A 99 -1.39 12.41 7.08
C ALA A 99 -0.72 13.59 7.77
N ALA A 100 0.03 14.43 7.04
CA ALA A 100 0.65 15.64 7.60
C ALA A 100 -0.37 16.64 8.19
N ILE A 101 -1.61 16.61 7.69
CA ILE A 101 -2.72 17.42 8.22
C ILE A 101 -3.38 16.73 9.43
N SER A 102 -3.54 15.41 9.39
CA SER A 102 -4.24 14.64 10.43
C SER A 102 -3.39 14.33 11.67
N PHE A 103 -2.08 14.22 11.49
CA PHE A 103 -1.10 13.93 12.53
C PHE A 103 -0.01 15.00 12.52
N PRO A 104 -0.37 16.28 12.76
CA PRO A 104 0.64 17.32 12.88
C PRO A 104 1.54 16.98 14.06
N ASP A 105 2.85 17.13 13.86
CA ASP A 105 3.86 16.94 14.91
C ASP A 105 4.04 15.50 15.45
N GLU A 106 3.63 14.48 14.68
CA GLU A 106 3.83 13.07 15.05
C GLU A 106 4.60 12.29 13.98
N ASP A 107 5.44 11.35 14.43
CA ASP A 107 6.01 10.32 13.56
C ASP A 107 4.94 9.28 13.22
N VAL A 108 4.75 9.02 11.93
CA VAL A 108 3.66 8.19 11.43
C VAL A 108 4.20 6.90 10.83
N MET A 109 3.65 5.77 11.28
CA MET A 109 3.97 4.48 10.67
C MET A 109 3.26 4.32 9.34
N VAL A 110 4.00 3.99 8.29
CA VAL A 110 3.42 3.65 6.99
C VAL A 110 3.47 2.14 6.84
N ALA A 111 2.38 1.52 6.39
CA ALA A 111 2.36 0.08 6.15
C ALA A 111 1.51 -0.32 4.96
N ALA A 112 1.87 -1.42 4.32
CA ALA A 112 1.18 -1.95 3.15
C ALA A 112 1.29 -3.47 3.07
N ARG A 113 0.36 -4.08 2.34
CA ARG A 113 0.54 -5.42 1.75
C ARG A 113 1.02 -5.26 0.32
N ILE A 114 2.17 -5.82 -0.01
CA ILE A 114 2.78 -5.75 -1.34
C ILE A 114 3.06 -7.14 -1.90
N ALA A 115 2.98 -7.29 -3.22
CA ALA A 115 3.30 -8.54 -3.90
C ALA A 115 4.28 -8.37 -5.07
N GLN A 116 4.68 -7.13 -5.40
CA GLN A 116 5.69 -6.84 -6.41
C GLN A 116 6.82 -5.95 -5.84
N PRO A 117 8.08 -6.14 -6.29
CA PRO A 117 9.23 -5.36 -5.83
C PRO A 117 9.13 -3.85 -6.07
N ALA A 118 8.35 -3.41 -7.05
CA ALA A 118 8.21 -1.98 -7.36
C ALA A 118 7.55 -1.21 -6.21
N ALA A 119 6.57 -1.80 -5.51
CA ALA A 119 5.92 -1.18 -4.36
C ALA A 119 6.90 -0.89 -3.21
N TYR A 120 7.88 -1.77 -2.99
CA TYR A 120 8.91 -1.56 -1.95
C TYR A 120 9.74 -0.30 -2.21
N SER A 121 9.95 0.08 -3.48
CA SER A 121 10.71 1.30 -3.82
C SER A 121 10.03 2.60 -3.37
N LEU A 122 8.73 2.57 -3.05
CA LEU A 122 8.01 3.71 -2.48
C LEU A 122 8.38 3.96 -1.01
N LEU A 123 8.96 2.96 -0.33
CA LEU A 123 9.33 3.04 1.08
C LEU A 123 10.70 3.70 1.27
N SER A 124 11.40 4.09 0.21
CA SER A 124 12.76 4.65 0.33
C SER A 124 12.81 6.02 1.03
N VAL A 125 11.66 6.67 1.20
CA VAL A 125 11.51 7.94 1.93
C VAL A 125 11.26 7.72 3.43
N LEU A 126 11.21 6.46 3.87
CA LEU A 126 10.88 6.07 5.24
C LEU A 126 12.10 5.57 5.98
N ASP A 127 12.10 5.81 7.28
CA ASP A 127 13.10 5.30 8.20
C ASP A 127 12.71 3.93 8.73
N ASP A 128 13.73 3.14 9.10
CA ASP A 128 13.60 1.82 9.72
C ASP A 128 12.62 0.86 9.01
N VAL A 129 12.65 0.87 7.67
CA VAL A 129 11.81 -0.03 6.87
C VAL A 129 12.03 -1.49 7.28
N CYS A 130 10.93 -2.20 7.48
CA CYS A 130 10.91 -3.61 7.84
C CYS A 130 9.87 -4.37 7.00
N PRO A 131 10.22 -5.52 6.41
CA PRO A 131 11.56 -6.12 6.37
C PRO A 131 12.53 -5.32 5.49
N ARG A 132 13.84 -5.45 5.73
CA ARG A 132 14.90 -4.88 4.87
C ARG A 132 16.02 -5.87 4.57
N PRO A 133 16.74 -5.73 3.44
CA PRO A 133 17.75 -6.70 3.04
C PRO A 133 18.87 -6.85 4.07
N LYS A 134 19.35 -8.09 4.25
CA LYS A 134 20.46 -8.43 5.16
C LYS A 134 20.24 -8.02 6.63
N TYR A 135 18.99 -7.93 7.04
CA TYR A 135 18.60 -7.55 8.40
C TYR A 135 17.63 -8.57 8.99
N ALA A 136 17.82 -8.90 10.26
CA ALA A 136 16.93 -9.77 11.02
C ALA A 136 16.03 -8.92 11.92
N PRO A 137 14.69 -8.97 11.75
CA PRO A 137 13.77 -8.18 12.54
C PRO A 137 13.85 -8.45 14.04
N ASN A 138 13.90 -7.38 14.83
CA ASN A 138 13.90 -7.44 16.29
C ASN A 138 12.49 -7.71 16.86
N GLY A 139 12.38 -7.84 18.19
CA GLY A 139 11.10 -8.17 18.84
C GLY A 139 9.99 -7.14 18.63
N GLU A 140 10.33 -5.85 18.56
CA GLU A 140 9.39 -4.76 18.36
C GLU A 140 8.87 -4.72 16.92
N GLU A 141 9.75 -4.83 15.94
CA GLU A 141 9.37 -4.88 14.52
C GLU A 141 8.46 -6.10 14.26
N ARG A 142 8.76 -7.25 14.85
CA ARG A 142 7.89 -8.45 14.77
C ARG A 142 6.53 -8.22 15.44
N ALA A 143 6.49 -7.49 16.55
CA ALA A 143 5.23 -7.12 17.21
C ALA A 143 4.39 -6.18 16.33
N TRP A 144 5.03 -5.23 15.64
CA TRP A 144 4.39 -4.39 14.63
C TRP A 144 3.84 -5.20 13.46
N GLY A 145 4.64 -6.10 12.90
CA GLY A 145 4.18 -7.02 11.86
C GLY A 145 2.91 -7.77 12.25
N LYS A 146 2.83 -8.29 13.49
CA LYS A 146 1.64 -8.97 14.02
C LYS A 146 0.45 -8.03 14.23
N ARG A 147 0.66 -6.78 14.66
CA ARG A 147 -0.41 -5.77 14.75
C ARG A 147 -1.00 -5.46 13.38
N LEU A 148 -0.14 -5.24 12.39
CA LEU A 148 -0.52 -4.97 11.01
C LEU A 148 -1.23 -6.17 10.37
N ALA A 149 -0.74 -7.40 10.58
CA ALA A 149 -1.38 -8.60 10.07
C ALA A 149 -2.81 -8.77 10.62
N ARG A 150 -3.05 -8.46 11.90
CA ARG A 150 -4.39 -8.44 12.48
C ARG A 150 -5.26 -7.35 11.85
N ARG A 151 -4.71 -6.13 11.68
CA ARG A 151 -5.44 -5.01 11.06
C ARG A 151 -5.81 -5.28 9.59
N PHE A 152 -4.98 -6.03 8.88
CA PHE A 152 -5.22 -6.46 7.51
C PHE A 152 -6.07 -7.74 7.40
N GLY A 153 -6.37 -8.41 8.52
CA GLY A 153 -7.15 -9.64 8.54
C GLY A 153 -6.42 -10.87 7.99
N CYS A 154 -5.09 -10.93 8.09
CA CYS A 154 -4.26 -12.01 7.56
C CYS A 154 -3.32 -12.66 8.60
N ASP A 155 -3.52 -12.39 9.89
CA ASP A 155 -2.69 -12.86 11.00
C ASP A 155 -2.54 -14.39 11.06
N ALA A 156 -3.60 -15.15 10.75
CA ALA A 156 -3.56 -16.61 10.71
C ALA A 156 -2.57 -17.19 9.67
N ARG A 157 -2.17 -16.39 8.66
CA ARG A 157 -1.27 -16.79 7.57
C ARG A 157 0.08 -16.05 7.61
N TYR A 158 0.29 -15.18 8.59
CA TYR A 158 1.43 -14.29 8.65
C TYR A 158 2.61 -14.90 9.40
N ASP A 159 3.80 -14.83 8.81
CA ASP A 159 5.07 -15.20 9.44
C ASP A 159 5.82 -13.93 9.86
N ASP A 160 5.93 -13.72 11.18
CA ASP A 160 6.54 -12.51 11.73
C ASP A 160 8.07 -12.48 11.58
N LYS A 161 8.75 -13.58 11.26
CA LYS A 161 10.22 -13.58 11.09
C LYS A 161 10.63 -13.06 9.72
N ILE A 162 9.80 -13.30 8.71
CA ILE A 162 10.09 -12.96 7.30
C ILE A 162 9.06 -12.01 6.70
N PHE A 163 8.05 -11.62 7.47
CA PHE A 163 7.01 -10.66 7.11
C PHE A 163 6.16 -11.09 5.91
N LYS A 164 6.07 -12.40 5.65
CA LYS A 164 5.29 -12.95 4.54
C LYS A 164 3.94 -13.43 4.98
N VAL A 165 2.96 -13.22 4.13
CA VAL A 165 1.61 -13.79 4.21
C VAL A 165 1.57 -14.97 3.25
N LYS A 166 1.30 -16.16 3.77
CA LYS A 166 1.17 -17.40 2.97
C LYS A 166 -0.12 -17.39 2.15
N ALA A 167 -0.21 -18.22 1.13
CA ALA A 167 -1.39 -18.36 0.28
C ALA A 167 -2.69 -18.57 1.07
N GLY A 168 -3.78 -18.00 0.56
CA GLY A 168 -5.12 -18.06 1.16
C GLY A 168 -6.15 -18.72 0.24
N LYS A 169 -7.41 -18.76 0.68
CA LYS A 169 -8.55 -19.20 -0.16
C LYS A 169 -8.93 -18.17 -1.23
N VAL A 170 -8.61 -16.90 -0.96
CA VAL A 170 -8.82 -15.76 -1.85
C VAL A 170 -7.48 -15.07 -2.07
N ILE A 171 -7.37 -14.32 -3.17
CA ILE A 171 -6.17 -13.54 -3.43
C ILE A 171 -6.00 -12.46 -2.36
N GLU A 172 -4.74 -12.14 -2.02
CA GLU A 172 -4.47 -11.09 -1.05
C GLU A 172 -4.73 -9.73 -1.69
N PRO A 173 -5.51 -8.85 -1.03
CA PRO A 173 -5.75 -7.52 -1.55
C PRO A 173 -4.54 -6.62 -1.24
N VAL A 174 -3.71 -6.43 -2.27
CA VAL A 174 -2.43 -5.73 -2.22
C VAL A 174 -2.46 -4.42 -2.99
N PHE A 175 -1.48 -3.55 -2.74
CA PHE A 175 -1.19 -2.44 -3.63
C PHE A 175 -0.38 -2.94 -4.84
N ASP A 176 -1.05 -3.06 -5.98
CA ASP A 176 -0.48 -3.67 -7.18
C ASP A 176 0.39 -2.70 -7.98
N THR A 177 1.64 -3.10 -8.19
CA THR A 177 2.65 -2.28 -8.89
C THR A 177 3.31 -3.02 -10.04
N ARG A 178 2.69 -4.09 -10.58
CA ARG A 178 3.29 -4.95 -11.61
C ARG A 178 3.68 -4.24 -12.90
N HIS A 179 3.04 -3.10 -13.19
CA HIS A 179 3.29 -2.30 -14.39
C HIS A 179 4.34 -1.20 -14.18
N VAL A 180 4.97 -1.18 -13.00
CA VAL A 180 6.04 -0.25 -12.65
C VAL A 180 7.37 -1.00 -12.66
N LYS A 181 8.45 -0.31 -13.07
CA LYS A 181 9.79 -0.91 -13.11
C LYS A 181 10.17 -1.47 -11.73
N LEU A 182 10.81 -2.64 -11.74
CA LEU A 182 11.25 -3.35 -10.53
C LEU A 182 12.17 -2.48 -9.66
N GLY A 183 12.00 -2.60 -8.33
CA GLY A 183 12.84 -1.95 -7.30
C GLY A 183 14.26 -2.51 -7.16
N GLY A 184 14.81 -3.13 -8.21
CA GLY A 184 16.15 -3.73 -8.22
C GLY A 184 16.22 -5.17 -7.70
N LYS A 185 17.38 -5.82 -7.93
CA LYS A 185 17.61 -7.24 -7.62
C LYS A 185 17.53 -7.54 -6.12
N THR A 186 18.11 -6.68 -5.28
CA THR A 186 18.14 -6.91 -3.82
C THR A 186 16.75 -6.97 -3.19
N VAL A 187 15.82 -6.13 -3.67
CA VAL A 187 14.42 -6.16 -3.22
C VAL A 187 13.70 -7.39 -3.75
N ALA A 188 13.95 -7.77 -5.01
CA ALA A 188 13.41 -9.01 -5.56
C ALA A 188 13.87 -10.24 -4.75
N ASP A 189 15.15 -10.29 -4.35
CA ASP A 189 15.68 -11.35 -3.50
C ASP A 189 15.05 -11.35 -2.10
N LEU A 190 14.81 -10.18 -1.51
CA LEU A 190 14.10 -10.03 -0.22
C LEU A 190 12.68 -10.59 -0.28
N MET A 191 11.93 -10.20 -1.32
CA MET A 191 10.57 -10.69 -1.52
C MET A 191 10.56 -12.17 -1.87
N GLY A 192 11.58 -12.66 -2.58
CA GLY A 192 11.70 -14.03 -3.03
C GLY A 192 10.54 -14.43 -3.96
N ASN A 193 10.23 -15.73 -3.99
CA ASN A 193 9.19 -16.29 -4.86
C ASN A 193 7.79 -16.16 -4.24
N LEU A 194 7.32 -14.93 -4.00
CA LEU A 194 5.90 -14.71 -3.71
C LEU A 194 5.07 -15.06 -4.95
N ASP A 195 3.97 -15.76 -4.76
CA ASP A 195 2.95 -16.02 -5.79
C ASP A 195 1.69 -15.16 -5.52
N PRO A 196 1.59 -13.95 -6.13
CA PRO A 196 0.45 -13.07 -5.93
C PRO A 196 -0.88 -13.71 -6.39
N SER A 197 -0.83 -14.62 -7.37
CA SER A 197 -2.02 -15.30 -7.89
C SER A 197 -2.64 -16.26 -6.87
N LYS A 198 -1.84 -16.74 -5.91
CA LYS A 198 -2.29 -17.56 -4.77
C LYS A 198 -2.58 -16.74 -3.51
N GLY A 199 -2.50 -15.42 -3.61
CA GLY A 199 -2.65 -14.51 -2.48
C GLY A 199 -1.49 -14.55 -1.50
N GLU A 200 -0.27 -14.78 -1.98
CA GLU A 200 0.92 -14.51 -1.20
C GLU A 200 1.31 -13.04 -1.30
N ALA A 201 1.74 -12.49 -0.16
CA ALA A 201 2.16 -11.10 -0.06
C ALA A 201 3.23 -10.93 1.00
N MET A 202 3.78 -9.72 1.10
CA MET A 202 4.63 -9.27 2.17
C MET A 202 3.99 -8.07 2.85
N ILE A 203 3.98 -8.06 4.18
CA ILE A 203 3.68 -6.85 4.94
C ILE A 203 4.98 -6.05 5.04
N VAL A 204 4.92 -4.81 4.64
CA VAL A 204 6.01 -3.85 4.78
C VAL A 204 5.57 -2.71 5.68
N CYS A 205 6.47 -2.20 6.50
CA CYS A 205 6.25 -0.98 7.25
C CYS A 205 7.53 -0.15 7.39
N GLY A 206 7.39 1.11 7.74
CA GLY A 206 8.48 2.05 8.03
C GLY A 206 7.93 3.32 8.66
N TRP A 207 8.80 4.24 9.03
CA TRP A 207 8.41 5.48 9.72
C TRP A 207 8.58 6.68 8.79
N ALA A 208 7.50 7.44 8.64
CA ALA A 208 7.57 8.78 8.12
C ALA A 208 7.74 9.71 9.32
N THR A 209 8.95 10.26 9.48
CA THR A 209 9.20 11.22 10.56
C THR A 209 8.39 12.48 10.35
N THR A 210 8.14 13.18 11.45
CA THR A 210 7.46 14.47 11.46
C THR A 210 8.11 15.44 10.46
N GLU A 211 9.44 15.52 10.43
CA GLU A 211 10.18 16.38 9.52
C GLU A 211 10.00 15.96 8.06
N HIS A 212 10.04 14.67 7.77
CA HIS A 212 9.83 14.16 6.42
C HIS A 212 8.41 14.44 5.95
N LEU A 213 7.39 14.23 6.80
CA LEU A 213 5.99 14.53 6.49
C LEU A 213 5.77 16.03 6.23
N ALA A 214 6.32 16.90 7.07
CA ALA A 214 6.24 18.35 6.89
C ALA A 214 6.98 18.82 5.63
N GLY A 215 8.11 18.18 5.30
CA GLY A 215 8.92 18.47 4.11
C GLY A 215 8.38 17.90 2.80
N GLY A 216 7.22 17.23 2.81
CA GLY A 216 6.62 16.63 1.62
C GLY A 216 7.32 15.36 1.12
N LEU A 217 8.06 14.67 1.99
CA LEU A 217 8.70 13.36 1.75
C LEU A 217 9.56 13.31 0.48
N GLN A 218 10.39 14.33 0.28
CA GLN A 218 11.37 14.28 -0.79
C GLN A 218 12.36 13.13 -0.54
N PRO A 219 12.71 12.32 -1.56
CA PRO A 219 13.77 11.34 -1.42
C PRO A 219 15.04 12.02 -0.94
N SER A 220 15.72 11.43 0.05
CA SER A 220 17.06 11.85 0.45
C SER A 220 17.97 11.86 -0.78
N ARG A 221 18.58 13.01 -1.04
CA ARG A 221 19.49 13.24 -2.19
C ARG A 221 20.73 12.36 -2.11
#